data_AF-A0AAT9HHY2-F1
#
_entry.id   AF-A0AAT9HHY2-F1
#
_cell.length_a   1.000
_cell.length_b   1.000
_cell.length_c   1.000
_cell.angle_alpha   90.00
_cell.angle_beta   90.00
_cell.angle_gamma   90.00
#
_symmetry.space_group_name_H-M   'P 1'
#
loop_
_entity.id
_entity.type
_entity.pdbx_description
1 polymer ?
#
loop_
_entity_poly.entity_id
_entity_poly.type
_entity_poly.pdbx_seq_one_letter_code
_entity_poly.pdbx_strand_id
1 'polypeptide(L)'
;MGRELWEAFPVFAEAFDAVLDAVGLPLWEVVWGGDAGRLSRTEFTQPALFAVEVALFRLVESWGVRPDFLAGHSIGEIAAAHVSGVLSLADAAKLVVARGRLMQALPAGGAMVAVQASEDEVRPLLSDGVGVAAVNGPSAVVVSGLEAEVLRVQEHFEAEGRKTTRLRVSHAFHSPLMEPMLDDFRAVTAKLQYSEPVIPIVSTLTGKPVAQGELADPEYWVRHVREPVRFADALRELAARGTTTYLEIGPDAVLTGMGHQTVPDAEFVPMQRRGRAEARRSPQPSHWPTAGASPSTGGSSSPTPAATASTCPPTPSSGARTGWPRPRART
;
A
#
# COMPACT_ATOMS: atom_id res chain seq x y z
N MET A 1 14.56 -0.72 0.38
CA MET A 1 13.40 -1.24 -0.36
C MET A 1 13.64 -1.00 -1.84
N GLY A 2 13.44 -2.02 -2.67
CA GLY A 2 13.42 -1.93 -4.14
C GLY A 2 14.77 -1.84 -4.84
N ARG A 3 15.89 -1.93 -4.11
CA ARG A 3 17.23 -1.76 -4.72
C ARG A 3 17.61 -2.97 -5.57
N GLU A 4 17.45 -4.18 -5.04
CA GLU A 4 17.82 -5.38 -5.80
C GLU A 4 16.88 -5.55 -7.00
N LEU A 5 15.62 -5.11 -6.88
CA LEU A 5 14.66 -5.11 -7.99
C LEU A 5 15.04 -4.13 -9.07
N TRP A 6 15.44 -2.91 -8.70
CA TRP A 6 15.93 -1.90 -9.64
C TRP A 6 17.17 -2.39 -10.38
N GLU A 7 18.10 -3.05 -9.69
CA GLU A 7 19.31 -3.61 -10.30
C GLU A 7 19.00 -4.80 -11.23
N ALA A 8 17.98 -5.62 -10.90
CA ALA A 8 17.67 -6.87 -11.61
C ALA A 8 16.64 -6.73 -12.75
N PHE A 9 15.69 -5.80 -12.65
CA PHE A 9 14.54 -5.72 -13.56
C PHE A 9 14.42 -4.33 -14.20
N PRO A 10 14.73 -4.19 -15.50
CA PRO A 10 14.64 -2.91 -16.21
C PRO A 10 13.26 -2.24 -16.13
N VAL A 11 12.17 -3.02 -16.19
CA VAL A 11 10.80 -2.49 -16.07
C VAL A 11 10.55 -1.84 -14.71
N PHE A 12 11.04 -2.46 -13.64
CA PHE A 12 10.96 -1.87 -12.30
C PHE A 12 11.77 -0.58 -12.25
N ALA A 13 13.01 -0.60 -12.77
CA ALA A 13 13.89 0.55 -12.76
C ALA A 13 13.29 1.74 -13.51
N GLU A 14 12.79 1.52 -14.73
CA GLU A 14 12.17 2.56 -15.56
C GLU A 14 10.94 3.18 -14.89
N ALA A 15 10.07 2.36 -14.29
CA ALA A 15 8.90 2.84 -13.56
C ALA A 15 9.28 3.61 -12.29
N PHE A 16 10.25 3.10 -11.53
CA PHE A 16 10.73 3.75 -10.32
C PHE A 16 11.37 5.11 -10.64
N ASP A 17 12.26 5.16 -11.64
CA ASP A 17 12.94 6.38 -12.08
C ASP A 17 11.93 7.44 -12.56
N ALA A 18 10.93 7.04 -13.34
CA ALA A 18 9.88 7.94 -13.79
C ALA A 18 9.08 8.55 -12.62
N VAL A 19 8.79 7.76 -11.57
CA VAL A 19 8.14 8.29 -10.37
C VAL A 19 9.07 9.27 -9.65
N LEU A 20 10.35 8.94 -9.53
CA LEU A 20 11.33 9.79 -8.85
C LEU A 20 11.50 11.14 -9.54
N ASP A 21 11.54 11.15 -10.86
CA ASP A 21 11.55 12.37 -11.67
C ASP A 21 10.27 13.18 -11.45
N ALA A 22 9.11 12.53 -11.43
CA ALA A 22 7.82 13.19 -11.27
C ALA A 22 7.62 13.79 -9.86
N VAL A 23 8.11 13.15 -8.80
CA VAL A 23 8.00 13.69 -7.43
C VAL A 23 8.99 14.82 -7.17
N GLY A 24 10.11 14.88 -7.90
CA GLY A 24 11.10 15.95 -7.77
C GLY A 24 11.79 16.02 -6.39
N LEU A 25 11.75 14.94 -5.61
CA LEU A 25 12.42 14.82 -4.32
C LEU A 25 13.68 13.95 -4.45
N PRO A 26 14.70 14.13 -3.60
CA PRO A 26 15.92 13.31 -3.63
C PRO A 26 15.69 11.90 -3.05
N LEU A 27 14.62 11.22 -3.47
CA LEU A 27 14.25 9.91 -2.94
C LEU A 27 15.33 8.86 -3.19
N TRP A 28 16.11 8.98 -4.25
CA TRP A 28 17.29 8.16 -4.50
C TRP A 28 18.22 8.07 -3.29
N GLU A 29 18.56 9.23 -2.72
CA GLU A 29 19.41 9.33 -1.54
C GLU A 29 18.68 8.89 -0.28
N VAL A 30 17.38 9.11 -0.20
CA VAL A 30 16.61 8.80 1.01
C VAL A 30 16.31 7.31 1.13
N VAL A 31 15.95 6.66 0.02
CA VAL A 31 15.59 5.23 0.01
C VAL A 31 16.84 4.36 0.15
N TRP A 32 17.98 4.74 -0.44
CA TRP A 32 19.20 3.90 -0.47
C TRP A 32 20.45 4.52 0.17
N GLY A 33 20.41 5.77 0.63
CA GLY A 33 21.57 6.47 1.21
C GLY A 33 21.87 6.15 2.68
N GLY A 34 21.16 5.19 3.29
CA GLY A 34 21.46 4.67 4.62
C GLY A 34 20.93 5.49 5.81
N ASP A 35 20.38 6.69 5.57
CA ASP A 35 19.71 7.49 6.60
C ASP A 35 18.26 7.04 6.81
N ALA A 36 18.10 6.00 7.64
CA ALA A 36 16.79 5.48 8.00
C ALA A 36 15.89 6.51 8.71
N GLY A 37 16.48 7.52 9.37
CA GLY A 37 15.74 8.59 10.05
C GLY A 37 15.14 9.58 9.06
N ARG A 38 15.85 9.90 7.97
CA ARG A 38 15.31 10.72 6.88
C ARG A 38 14.18 9.99 6.15
N LEU A 39 14.33 8.69 5.90
CA LEU A 39 13.27 7.88 5.28
C LEU A 39 12.01 7.76 6.13
N SER A 40 12.12 7.82 7.46
CA SER A 40 10.95 7.74 8.37
C SER A 40 10.16 9.04 8.49
N ARG A 41 10.66 10.16 7.93
CA ARG A 41 9.87 11.40 7.81
C ARG A 41 8.82 11.22 6.73
N THR A 42 7.58 11.54 7.06
CA THR A 42 6.38 11.29 6.26
C THR A 42 6.44 11.94 4.86
N GLU A 43 7.07 13.11 4.76
CA GLU A 43 7.34 13.81 3.49
C GLU A 43 8.21 13.02 2.50
N PHE A 44 9.02 12.07 2.99
CA PHE A 44 9.81 11.16 2.16
C PHE A 44 9.22 9.75 2.14
N THR A 45 8.69 9.25 3.27
CA THR A 45 8.14 7.90 3.36
C THR A 45 6.99 7.70 2.37
N GLN A 46 6.06 8.66 2.28
CA GLN A 46 4.89 8.50 1.42
C GLN A 46 5.26 8.47 -0.07
N PRO A 47 6.03 9.43 -0.62
CA PRO A 47 6.50 9.35 -2.00
C PRO A 47 7.37 8.11 -2.28
N ALA A 48 8.19 7.67 -1.32
CA ALA A 48 9.00 6.46 -1.47
C ALA A 48 8.15 5.18 -1.57
N LEU A 49 7.12 5.05 -0.73
CA LEU A 49 6.18 3.93 -0.81
C LEU A 49 5.43 3.94 -2.14
N PHE A 50 4.91 5.08 -2.56
CA PHE A 50 4.25 5.23 -3.86
C PHE A 50 5.17 4.80 -5.02
N ALA A 51 6.44 5.24 -5.03
CA ALA A 51 7.40 4.84 -6.06
C ALA A 51 7.63 3.32 -6.10
N VAL A 52 7.80 2.68 -4.94
CA VAL A 52 7.98 1.22 -4.87
C VAL A 52 6.72 0.48 -5.30
N GLU A 53 5.54 0.91 -4.85
CA GLU A 53 4.27 0.26 -5.18
C GLU A 53 3.95 0.35 -6.68
N VAL A 54 4.14 1.52 -7.29
CA VAL A 54 3.97 1.70 -8.75
C VAL A 54 4.97 0.84 -9.52
N ALA A 55 6.25 0.83 -9.13
CA ALA A 55 7.26 0.04 -9.80
C ALA A 55 7.03 -1.49 -9.65
N LEU A 56 6.59 -1.95 -8.48
CA LEU A 56 6.18 -3.33 -8.25
C LEU A 56 4.96 -3.71 -9.09
N PHE A 57 3.97 -2.83 -9.19
CA PHE A 57 2.80 -3.05 -10.04
C PHE A 57 3.21 -3.23 -11.50
N ARG A 58 4.04 -2.34 -12.04
CA ARG A 58 4.53 -2.43 -13.43
C ARG A 58 5.36 -3.69 -13.67
N LEU A 59 6.15 -4.11 -12.68
CA LEU A 59 6.89 -5.37 -12.76
C LEU A 59 5.95 -6.57 -12.86
N VAL A 60 4.94 -6.65 -12.00
CA VAL A 60 3.93 -7.73 -12.00
C VAL A 60 3.11 -7.72 -13.30
N GLU A 61 2.70 -6.55 -13.76
CA GLU A 61 2.00 -6.36 -15.04
C GLU A 61 2.85 -6.85 -16.23
N SER A 62 4.17 -6.61 -16.20
CA SER A 62 5.09 -7.10 -17.24
C SER A 62 5.19 -8.62 -17.33
N TRP A 63 4.80 -9.33 -16.27
CA TRP A 63 4.71 -10.78 -16.26
C TRP A 63 3.36 -11.31 -16.73
N GLY A 64 2.44 -10.43 -17.15
CA GLY A 64 1.14 -10.78 -17.70
C GLY A 64 0.00 -10.85 -16.69
N VAL A 65 0.23 -10.49 -15.42
CA VAL A 65 -0.87 -10.41 -14.45
C VAL A 65 -1.75 -9.22 -14.73
N ARG A 66 -3.05 -9.47 -14.69
CA ARG A 66 -4.07 -8.43 -14.77
C ARG A 66 -4.96 -8.56 -13.53
N PRO A 67 -4.97 -7.56 -12.64
CA PRO A 67 -5.88 -7.59 -11.50
C PRO A 67 -7.31 -7.33 -11.96
N ASP A 68 -8.26 -8.10 -11.41
CA ASP A 68 -9.70 -7.84 -11.61
C ASP A 68 -10.15 -6.61 -10.81
N PHE A 69 -9.53 -6.39 -9.65
CA PHE A 69 -9.82 -5.28 -8.74
C PHE A 69 -8.54 -4.75 -8.09
N LEU A 70 -8.57 -3.49 -7.68
CA LEU A 70 -7.56 -2.88 -6.82
C LEU A 70 -8.20 -2.41 -5.51
N ALA A 71 -7.42 -2.45 -4.43
CA ALA A 71 -7.70 -1.77 -3.18
C ALA A 71 -6.37 -1.33 -2.58
N GLY A 72 -6.30 -0.11 -2.08
CA GLY A 72 -5.07 0.45 -1.51
C GLY A 72 -5.28 0.86 -0.08
N HIS A 73 -4.38 0.49 0.84
CA HIS A 73 -4.48 0.88 2.25
C HIS A 73 -3.87 2.28 2.45
N SER A 74 -4.68 3.27 2.82
CA SER A 74 -4.20 4.63 3.06
C SER A 74 -3.41 5.16 1.84
N ILE A 75 -2.10 5.39 1.97
CA ILE A 75 -1.28 5.89 0.86
C ILE A 75 -1.30 4.98 -0.37
N GLY A 76 -1.47 3.67 -0.19
CA GLY A 76 -1.58 2.72 -1.29
C GLY A 76 -2.78 2.98 -2.21
N GLU A 77 -3.79 3.71 -1.74
CA GLU A 77 -4.94 4.08 -2.57
C GLU A 77 -4.57 5.12 -3.65
N ILE A 78 -3.55 5.94 -3.39
CA ILE A 78 -2.98 6.85 -4.42
C ILE A 78 -2.24 6.03 -5.49
N ALA A 79 -1.51 4.98 -5.10
CA ALA A 79 -0.90 4.06 -6.06
C ALA A 79 -1.97 3.34 -6.90
N ALA A 80 -3.03 2.84 -6.27
CA ALA A 80 -4.18 2.22 -6.95
C ALA A 80 -4.86 3.19 -7.94
N ALA A 81 -5.11 4.44 -7.53
CA ALA A 81 -5.67 5.47 -8.40
C ALA A 81 -4.74 5.80 -9.58
N HIS A 82 -3.43 5.82 -9.39
CA HIS A 82 -2.51 6.02 -10.50
C HIS A 82 -2.53 4.84 -11.49
N VAL A 83 -2.37 3.60 -11.00
CA VAL A 83 -2.24 2.44 -11.90
C VAL A 83 -3.54 2.06 -12.60
N SER A 84 -4.69 2.44 -12.04
CA SER A 84 -6.01 2.35 -12.68
C SER A 84 -6.31 3.52 -13.64
N GLY A 85 -5.42 4.50 -13.77
CA GLY A 85 -5.58 5.62 -14.69
C GLY A 85 -6.42 6.79 -14.17
N VAL A 86 -6.92 6.74 -12.93
CA VAL A 86 -7.65 7.88 -12.31
C VAL A 86 -6.77 9.12 -12.24
N LEU A 87 -5.49 8.93 -11.88
CA LEU A 87 -4.50 9.99 -11.82
C LEU A 87 -3.36 9.73 -12.80
N SER A 88 -2.99 10.76 -13.55
CA SER A 88 -1.73 10.78 -14.29
C SER A 88 -0.55 10.63 -13.31
N LEU A 89 0.61 10.16 -13.77
CA LEU A 89 1.79 10.06 -12.90
C LEU A 89 2.15 11.44 -12.31
N ALA A 90 2.05 12.50 -13.12
CA ALA A 90 2.34 13.86 -12.69
C ALA A 90 1.39 14.33 -11.58
N ASP A 91 0.09 14.04 -11.68
CA ASP A 91 -0.89 14.46 -10.67
C ASP A 91 -0.85 13.57 -9.42
N ALA A 92 -0.63 12.26 -9.58
CA ALA A 92 -0.40 11.38 -8.45
C ALA A 92 0.86 11.79 -7.66
N ALA A 93 1.94 12.17 -8.35
CA ALA A 93 3.15 12.70 -7.74
C ALA A 93 2.89 14.00 -6.96
N LYS A 94 2.16 14.96 -7.54
CA LYS A 94 1.75 16.19 -6.83
C LYS A 94 0.94 15.86 -5.57
N LEU A 95 -0.01 14.93 -5.67
CA LEU A 95 -0.88 14.54 -4.56
C LEU A 95 -0.07 13.91 -3.42
N VAL A 96 0.78 12.91 -3.71
CA VAL A 96 1.56 12.21 -2.67
C VAL A 96 2.61 13.11 -2.03
N VAL A 97 3.26 13.98 -2.81
CA VAL A 97 4.24 14.95 -2.28
C VAL A 97 3.54 15.98 -1.39
N ALA A 98 2.40 16.53 -1.83
CA ALA A 98 1.64 17.47 -1.02
C ALA A 98 1.13 16.82 0.27
N ARG A 99 0.56 15.61 0.18
CA ARG A 99 0.07 14.84 1.33
C ARG A 99 1.19 14.59 2.34
N GLY A 100 2.32 14.06 1.89
CA GLY A 100 3.47 13.79 2.75
C GLY A 100 4.00 15.04 3.43
N ARG A 101 4.19 16.14 2.67
CA ARG A 101 4.69 17.42 3.18
C ARG A 101 3.75 18.04 4.21
N LEU A 102 2.45 18.11 3.91
CA LEU A 102 1.46 18.73 4.80
C LEU A 102 1.28 17.92 6.09
N MET A 103 1.21 16.60 5.98
CA MET A 103 1.12 15.73 7.16
C MET A 103 2.38 15.83 8.05
N GLN A 104 3.56 15.97 7.45
CA GLN A 104 4.81 16.10 8.19
C GLN A 104 4.99 17.47 8.87
N ALA A 105 4.30 18.50 8.39
CA ALA A 105 4.35 19.86 8.94
C ALA A 105 3.37 20.06 10.12
N LEU A 106 2.51 19.08 10.40
CA LEU A 106 1.59 19.15 11.52
C LEU A 106 2.35 19.16 12.86
N PRO A 107 1.73 19.69 13.93
CA PRO A 107 2.32 19.62 15.26
C PRO A 107 2.56 18.18 15.72
N ALA A 108 3.66 17.96 16.45
CA ALA A 108 3.90 16.73 17.18
C ALA A 108 2.91 16.57 18.36
N GLY A 109 2.89 15.40 18.99
CA GLY A 109 2.04 15.10 20.16
C GLY A 109 0.83 14.21 19.85
N GLY A 110 0.76 13.67 18.64
CA GLY A 110 -0.18 12.60 18.29
C GLY A 110 0.42 11.21 18.46
N ALA A 111 -0.42 10.21 18.71
CA ALA A 111 -0.03 8.80 18.73
C ALA A 111 -0.99 7.95 17.89
N MET A 112 -0.53 6.75 17.53
CA MET A 112 -1.37 5.70 16.95
C MET A 112 -1.09 4.38 17.66
N VAL A 113 -2.14 3.65 18.02
CA VAL A 113 -2.04 2.34 18.70
C VAL A 113 -2.92 1.33 17.99
N ALA A 114 -2.32 0.20 17.60
CA ALA A 114 -3.06 -0.98 17.19
C ALA A 114 -3.57 -1.72 18.43
N VAL A 115 -4.84 -2.10 18.42
CA VAL A 115 -5.56 -2.72 19.53
C VAL A 115 -6.22 -4.01 19.03
N GLN A 116 -6.07 -5.08 19.80
CA GLN A 116 -6.80 -6.33 19.58
C GLN A 116 -8.24 -6.22 20.07
N ALA A 117 -9.06 -5.46 19.34
CA ALA A 117 -10.47 -5.21 19.63
C ALA A 117 -11.24 -4.92 18.34
N SER A 118 -12.56 -5.05 18.39
CA SER A 118 -13.48 -4.62 17.33
C SER A 118 -13.73 -3.11 17.36
N GLU A 119 -14.26 -2.56 16.27
CA GLU A 119 -14.63 -1.13 16.20
C GLU A 119 -15.71 -0.78 17.24
N ASP A 120 -16.66 -1.69 17.47
CA ASP A 120 -17.77 -1.51 18.41
C ASP A 120 -17.29 -1.49 19.87
N GLU A 121 -16.24 -2.27 20.21
CA GLU A 121 -15.60 -2.21 21.53
C GLU A 121 -14.82 -0.90 21.73
N VAL A 122 -14.18 -0.38 20.67
CA VAL A 122 -13.33 0.83 20.75
C VAL A 122 -14.17 2.11 20.78
N ARG A 123 -15.24 2.18 19.99
CA ARG A 123 -16.03 3.40 19.76
C ARG A 123 -16.56 4.08 21.04
N PRO A 124 -17.06 3.37 22.06
CA PRO A 124 -17.52 3.97 23.31
C PRO A 124 -16.43 4.65 24.14
N LEU A 125 -15.15 4.36 23.86
CA LEU A 125 -14.00 4.87 24.61
C LEU A 125 -13.38 6.12 23.97
N LEU A 126 -13.86 6.51 22.78
CA LEU A 126 -13.30 7.63 22.03
C LEU A 126 -13.81 8.97 22.57
N SER A 127 -12.90 9.90 22.78
CA SER A 127 -13.16 11.33 22.98
C SER A 127 -12.95 12.12 21.67
N ASP A 128 -13.31 13.41 21.66
CA ASP A 128 -13.20 14.26 20.46
C ASP A 128 -11.78 14.37 19.88
N GLY A 129 -10.74 14.16 20.70
CA GLY A 129 -9.33 14.22 20.30
C GLY A 129 -8.76 12.89 19.78
N VAL A 130 -9.55 11.81 19.73
CA VAL A 130 -9.13 10.48 19.26
C VAL A 130 -10.18 9.88 18.33
N GLY A 131 -9.72 9.20 17.28
CA GLY A 131 -10.58 8.51 16.32
C GLY A 131 -10.07 7.12 16.02
N VAL A 132 -10.88 6.37 15.26
CA VAL A 132 -10.43 5.16 14.60
C VAL A 132 -9.63 5.57 13.36
N ALA A 133 -8.38 5.14 13.27
CA ALA A 133 -7.52 5.37 12.13
C ALA A 133 -7.71 4.33 11.03
N ALA A 134 -7.94 3.07 11.45
CA ALA A 134 -8.11 1.95 10.54
C ALA A 134 -8.88 0.81 11.21
N VAL A 135 -9.71 0.13 10.44
CA VAL A 135 -10.34 -1.15 10.76
C VAL A 135 -9.72 -2.19 9.84
N ASN A 136 -8.70 -2.88 10.34
CA ASN A 136 -7.89 -3.81 9.54
C ASN A 136 -8.39 -5.26 9.60
N GLY A 137 -9.25 -5.57 10.56
CA GLY A 137 -9.88 -6.88 10.72
C GLY A 137 -10.97 -6.84 11.79
N PRO A 138 -11.70 -7.95 12.01
CA PRO A 138 -12.78 -8.02 12.98
C PRO A 138 -12.35 -7.74 14.43
N SER A 139 -11.09 -7.98 14.76
CA SER A 139 -10.48 -7.71 16.08
C SER A 139 -9.12 -7.01 15.95
N ALA A 140 -8.95 -6.20 14.91
CA ALA A 140 -7.72 -5.49 14.60
C ALA A 140 -8.03 -4.04 14.20
N VAL A 141 -8.09 -3.16 15.20
CA VAL A 141 -8.39 -1.73 15.03
C VAL A 141 -7.16 -0.90 15.38
N VAL A 142 -6.97 0.22 14.69
CA VAL A 142 -5.98 1.24 15.05
C VAL A 142 -6.72 2.49 15.50
N VAL A 143 -6.37 3.00 16.68
CA VAL A 143 -6.82 4.31 17.16
C VAL A 143 -5.72 5.34 16.97
N SER A 144 -6.09 6.59 16.69
CA SER A 144 -5.15 7.69 16.51
C SER A 144 -5.73 9.02 16.97
N GLY A 145 -4.87 9.89 17.49
CA GLY A 145 -5.26 11.20 17.97
C GLY A 145 -4.24 11.77 18.95
N LEU A 146 -4.72 12.62 19.87
CA LEU A 146 -3.91 13.14 20.97
C LEU A 146 -3.31 12.01 21.79
N GLU A 147 -2.00 12.08 22.06
CA GLU A 147 -1.25 10.98 22.68
C GLU A 147 -1.88 10.51 24.00
N ALA A 148 -2.18 11.43 24.91
CA ALA A 148 -2.76 11.08 26.21
C ALA A 148 -4.13 10.38 26.09
N GLU A 149 -4.93 10.70 25.06
CA GLU A 149 -6.24 10.09 24.86
C GLU A 149 -6.14 8.70 24.23
N VAL A 150 -5.23 8.55 23.26
CA VAL A 150 -4.90 7.26 22.65
C VAL A 150 -4.35 6.29 23.70
N LEU A 151 -3.47 6.75 24.60
CA LEU A 151 -2.91 5.91 25.66
C LEU A 151 -3.96 5.47 26.68
N ARG A 152 -5.00 6.27 26.95
CA ARG A 152 -6.14 5.83 27.77
C ARG A 152 -6.90 4.65 27.16
N VAL A 153 -7.11 4.67 25.84
CA VAL A 153 -7.70 3.52 25.12
C VAL A 153 -6.78 2.31 25.17
N GLN A 154 -5.47 2.52 25.00
CA GLN A 154 -4.46 1.46 25.14
C GLN A 154 -4.52 0.80 26.53
N GLU A 155 -4.44 1.59 27.60
CA GLU A 155 -4.45 1.13 29.00
C GLU A 155 -5.72 0.35 29.33
N HIS A 156 -6.88 0.78 28.81
CA HIS A 156 -8.14 0.05 28.99
C HIS A 156 -8.06 -1.39 28.48
N PHE A 157 -7.62 -1.58 27.22
CA PHE A 157 -7.53 -2.91 26.62
C PHE A 157 -6.38 -3.75 27.20
N GLU A 158 -5.29 -3.13 27.63
CA GLU A 158 -4.22 -3.83 28.37
C GLU A 158 -4.72 -4.37 29.71
N ALA A 159 -5.55 -3.61 30.43
CA ALA A 159 -6.17 -4.05 31.69
C ALA A 159 -7.11 -5.25 31.49
N GLU A 160 -7.70 -5.39 30.29
CA GLU A 160 -8.49 -6.56 29.87
C GLU A 160 -7.63 -7.73 29.34
N GLY A 161 -6.30 -7.59 29.35
CA GLY A 161 -5.37 -8.61 28.87
C GLY A 161 -5.31 -8.73 27.33
N ARG A 162 -5.80 -7.73 26.60
CA ARG A 162 -5.75 -7.68 25.14
C ARG A 162 -4.39 -7.16 24.66
N LYS A 163 -3.96 -7.62 23.48
CA LYS A 163 -2.72 -7.12 22.87
C LYS A 163 -2.91 -5.71 22.32
N THR A 164 -1.98 -4.83 22.66
CA THR A 164 -1.86 -3.48 22.11
C THR A 164 -0.45 -3.28 21.52
N THR A 165 -0.29 -2.36 20.58
CA THR A 165 1.02 -2.01 20.03
C THR A 165 1.03 -0.56 19.56
N ARG A 166 1.83 0.28 20.21
CA ARG A 166 2.09 1.65 19.74
C ARG A 166 2.84 1.62 18.41
N LEU A 167 2.31 2.29 17.40
CA LEU A 167 2.91 2.35 16.08
C LEU A 167 4.06 3.36 16.06
N ARG A 168 5.13 3.00 15.34
CA ARG A 168 6.31 3.87 15.15
C ARG A 168 6.05 4.84 14.00
N VAL A 169 5.24 5.85 14.27
CA VAL A 169 4.86 6.90 13.32
C VAL A 169 5.15 8.28 13.90
N SER A 170 5.30 9.27 13.02
CA SER A 170 5.61 10.65 13.42
C SER A 170 4.39 11.42 13.91
N HIS A 171 3.18 11.08 13.43
CA HIS A 171 1.94 11.78 13.72
C HIS A 171 0.76 10.80 13.81
N ALA A 172 -0.38 11.30 14.30
CA ALA A 172 -1.65 10.58 14.38
C ALA A 172 -2.46 10.70 13.09
N PHE A 173 -2.15 9.88 12.09
CA PHE A 173 -2.86 9.88 10.81
C PHE A 173 -4.32 9.43 10.95
N HIS A 174 -5.19 9.84 10.02
CA HIS A 174 -6.61 9.46 10.00
C HIS A 174 -7.33 9.82 11.30
N SER A 175 -7.09 11.04 11.80
CA SER A 175 -7.55 11.50 13.11
C SER A 175 -7.95 12.98 13.06
N PRO A 176 -8.62 13.51 14.11
CA PRO A 176 -8.87 14.95 14.26
C PRO A 176 -7.60 15.81 14.15
N LEU A 177 -6.41 15.26 14.39
CA LEU A 177 -5.15 16.00 14.25
C LEU A 177 -4.76 16.26 12.78
N MET A 178 -5.50 15.73 11.80
CA MET A 178 -5.34 16.07 10.38
C MET A 178 -6.09 17.35 9.99
N GLU A 179 -7.07 17.81 10.78
CA GLU A 179 -7.88 19.00 10.47
C GLU A 179 -7.05 20.23 10.03
N PRO A 180 -5.92 20.57 10.69
CA PRO A 180 -5.17 21.78 10.33
C PRO A 180 -4.57 21.79 8.92
N MET A 181 -4.41 20.62 8.28
CA MET A 181 -3.87 20.55 6.92
C MET A 181 -4.93 20.46 5.81
N LEU A 182 -6.22 20.32 6.16
CA LEU A 182 -7.23 19.92 5.17
C LEU A 182 -7.49 21.01 4.12
N ASP A 183 -7.51 22.29 4.50
CA ASP A 183 -7.73 23.39 3.55
C ASP A 183 -6.60 23.51 2.53
N ASP A 184 -5.34 23.41 2.98
CA ASP A 184 -4.18 23.41 2.09
C ASP A 184 -4.17 22.18 1.18
N PHE A 185 -4.57 21.02 1.70
CA PHE A 185 -4.65 19.80 0.90
C PHE A 185 -5.77 19.87 -0.14
N ARG A 186 -6.93 20.42 0.25
CA ARG A 186 -8.07 20.71 -0.64
C ARG A 186 -7.66 21.62 -1.80
N ALA A 187 -6.86 22.64 -1.53
CA ALA A 187 -6.36 23.54 -2.57
C ALA A 187 -5.43 22.83 -3.59
N VAL A 188 -4.79 21.72 -3.19
CA VAL A 188 -4.00 20.88 -4.10
C VAL A 188 -4.91 19.93 -4.87
N THR A 189 -5.80 19.20 -4.19
CA THR A 189 -6.69 18.20 -4.82
C THR A 189 -7.61 18.84 -5.85
N ALA A 190 -8.07 20.07 -5.63
CA ALA A 190 -8.91 20.82 -6.57
C ALA A 190 -8.20 21.19 -7.90
N LYS A 191 -6.87 21.10 -7.97
CA LYS A 191 -6.07 21.44 -9.16
C LYS A 191 -5.66 20.23 -9.99
N LEU A 192 -5.94 19.02 -9.51
CA LEU A 192 -5.59 17.80 -10.21
C LEU A 192 -6.63 17.47 -11.28
N GLN A 193 -6.19 16.73 -12.29
CA GLN A 193 -7.07 16.17 -13.29
C GLN A 193 -7.34 14.71 -12.94
N TYR A 194 -8.61 14.33 -13.01
CA TYR A 194 -9.07 12.99 -12.69
C TYR A 194 -9.73 12.35 -13.90
N SER A 195 -9.63 11.04 -13.99
CA SER A 195 -10.32 10.19 -14.95
C SER A 195 -11.05 9.05 -14.23
N GLU A 196 -11.91 8.35 -14.95
CA GLU A 196 -12.53 7.13 -14.42
C GLU A 196 -11.49 5.98 -14.37
N PRO A 197 -11.56 5.09 -13.36
CA PRO A 197 -10.65 3.96 -13.26
C PRO A 197 -10.93 2.94 -14.38
N VAL A 198 -9.88 2.53 -15.11
CA VAL A 198 -9.97 1.43 -16.09
C VAL A 198 -9.86 0.05 -15.45
N ILE A 199 -9.33 -0.02 -14.22
CA ILE A 199 -9.34 -1.22 -13.37
C ILE A 199 -10.26 -0.92 -12.18
N PRO A 200 -11.32 -1.70 -11.93
CA PRO A 200 -12.24 -1.47 -10.82
C PRO A 200 -11.53 -1.34 -9.47
N ILE A 201 -11.97 -0.38 -8.65
CA ILE A 201 -11.42 -0.13 -7.31
C ILE A 201 -12.48 -0.39 -6.25
N VAL A 202 -12.09 -1.08 -5.17
CA VAL A 202 -12.82 -1.08 -3.90
C VAL A 202 -12.11 -0.11 -2.97
N SER A 203 -12.79 0.98 -2.64
CA SER A 203 -12.27 2.06 -1.81
C SER A 203 -12.04 1.59 -0.38
N THR A 204 -10.90 1.98 0.19
CA THR A 204 -10.67 1.78 1.63
C THR A 204 -11.10 2.98 2.47
N LEU A 205 -11.61 4.05 1.86
CA LEU A 205 -12.35 5.09 2.58
C LEU A 205 -13.77 4.62 2.91
N THR A 206 -14.47 4.05 1.92
CA THR A 206 -15.89 3.68 2.06
C THR A 206 -16.13 2.21 2.34
N GLY A 207 -15.13 1.34 2.09
CA GLY A 207 -15.26 -0.11 2.19
C GLY A 207 -16.14 -0.70 1.08
N LYS A 208 -16.36 0.04 -0.01
CA LYS A 208 -17.30 -0.27 -1.09
C LYS A 208 -16.64 -0.10 -2.45
N PRO A 209 -17.23 -0.65 -3.53
CA PRO A 209 -16.81 -0.34 -4.88
C PRO A 209 -16.95 1.15 -5.12
N VAL A 210 -15.94 1.73 -5.75
CA VAL A 210 -15.93 3.12 -6.17
C VAL A 210 -17.09 3.35 -7.14
N ALA A 211 -17.94 4.32 -6.82
CA ALA A 211 -18.98 4.80 -7.72
C ALA A 211 -18.39 5.69 -8.83
N GLN A 212 -19.11 5.81 -9.94
CA GLN A 212 -18.72 6.69 -11.04
C GLN A 212 -18.51 8.12 -10.53
N GLY A 213 -17.38 8.73 -10.91
CA GLY A 213 -17.00 10.08 -10.50
C GLY A 213 -16.53 10.22 -9.05
N GLU A 214 -16.61 9.19 -8.20
CA GLU A 214 -16.27 9.30 -6.77
C GLU A 214 -14.80 9.63 -6.55
N LEU A 215 -13.88 8.96 -7.25
CA LEU A 215 -12.44 9.28 -7.16
C LEU A 215 -12.05 10.55 -7.92
N ALA A 216 -12.94 11.07 -8.76
CA ALA A 216 -12.77 12.33 -9.48
C ALA A 216 -13.20 13.55 -8.65
N ASP A 217 -13.78 13.34 -7.47
CA ASP A 217 -14.11 14.39 -6.52
C ASP A 217 -12.88 14.74 -5.65
N PRO A 218 -12.37 15.99 -5.68
CA PRO A 218 -11.32 16.43 -4.77
C PRO A 218 -11.62 16.22 -3.28
N GLU A 219 -12.90 16.27 -2.87
CA GLU A 219 -13.32 16.04 -1.49
C GLU A 219 -13.04 14.60 -1.05
N TYR A 220 -13.11 13.64 -1.97
CA TYR A 220 -12.76 12.24 -1.69
C TYR A 220 -11.39 12.13 -1.03
N TRP A 221 -10.40 12.82 -1.60
CA TRP A 221 -9.01 12.77 -1.14
C TRP A 221 -8.81 13.47 0.21
N VAL A 222 -9.56 14.55 0.47
CA VAL A 222 -9.53 15.27 1.74
C VAL A 222 -10.16 14.44 2.85
N ARG A 223 -11.27 13.75 2.56
CA ARG A 223 -11.85 12.75 3.45
C ARG A 223 -10.90 11.58 3.67
N HIS A 224 -10.29 11.06 2.61
CA HIS A 224 -9.37 9.92 2.65
C HIS A 224 -8.13 10.14 3.55
N VAL A 225 -7.63 11.38 3.72
CA VAL A 225 -6.52 11.63 4.65
C VAL A 225 -6.97 11.75 6.12
N ARG A 226 -8.26 12.01 6.35
CA ARG A 226 -8.84 12.33 7.66
C ARG A 226 -9.64 11.19 8.28
N GLU A 227 -10.40 10.45 7.47
CA GLU A 227 -11.34 9.41 7.88
C GLU A 227 -10.66 8.03 8.03
N PRO A 228 -11.29 7.08 8.76
CA PRO A 228 -10.72 5.76 8.99
C PRO A 228 -10.52 4.94 7.71
N VAL A 229 -9.43 4.17 7.64
CA VAL A 229 -9.21 3.16 6.60
C VAL A 229 -10.05 1.90 6.87
N ARG A 230 -11.06 1.66 6.04
CA ARG A 230 -11.99 0.52 6.01
C ARG A 230 -11.43 -0.71 5.30
N PHE A 231 -10.22 -1.13 5.65
CA PHE A 231 -9.52 -2.23 4.96
C PHE A 231 -10.25 -3.58 5.07
N ALA A 232 -10.75 -3.93 6.26
CA ALA A 232 -11.49 -5.18 6.44
C ALA A 232 -12.78 -5.22 5.61
N ASP A 233 -13.47 -4.08 5.52
CA ASP A 233 -14.73 -3.98 4.77
C ASP A 233 -14.45 -4.10 3.26
N ALA A 234 -13.40 -3.44 2.76
CA ALA A 234 -12.95 -3.57 1.38
C ALA A 234 -12.60 -5.03 1.01
N LEU A 235 -11.91 -5.77 1.89
CA LEU A 235 -11.61 -7.19 1.65
C LEU A 235 -12.86 -8.07 1.62
N ARG A 236 -13.83 -7.83 2.50
CA ARG A 236 -15.11 -8.56 2.49
C ARG A 236 -15.90 -8.27 1.22
N GLU A 237 -15.92 -7.03 0.75
CA GLU A 237 -16.55 -6.66 -0.52
C GLU A 237 -15.88 -7.36 -1.70
N LEU A 238 -14.54 -7.39 -1.74
CA LEU A 238 -13.79 -8.13 -2.77
C LEU A 238 -14.11 -9.64 -2.74
N ALA A 239 -14.14 -10.25 -1.55
CA ALA A 239 -14.50 -11.66 -1.41
C ALA A 239 -15.95 -11.94 -1.84
N ALA A 240 -16.90 -11.05 -1.50
CA ALA A 240 -18.29 -11.13 -1.95
C ALA A 240 -18.43 -11.04 -3.48
N ARG A 241 -17.45 -10.41 -4.16
CA ARG A 241 -17.32 -10.35 -5.62
C ARG A 241 -16.58 -11.54 -6.24
N GLY A 242 -16.19 -12.51 -5.42
CA GLY A 242 -15.52 -13.74 -5.87
C GLY A 242 -14.00 -13.62 -5.97
N THR A 243 -13.37 -12.60 -5.39
CA THR A 243 -11.90 -12.56 -5.28
C THR A 243 -11.41 -13.67 -4.35
N THR A 244 -10.54 -14.55 -4.87
CA THR A 244 -9.95 -15.68 -4.13
C THR A 244 -8.46 -15.53 -3.88
N THR A 245 -7.79 -14.63 -4.61
CA THR A 245 -6.34 -14.43 -4.55
C THR A 245 -6.02 -12.95 -4.48
N TYR A 246 -5.19 -12.58 -3.52
CA TYR A 246 -4.80 -11.21 -3.22
C TYR A 246 -3.29 -11.07 -3.31
N LEU A 247 -2.82 -10.21 -4.21
CA LEU A 247 -1.41 -9.90 -4.36
C LEU A 247 -1.10 -8.58 -3.64
N GLU A 248 -0.31 -8.63 -2.55
CA GLU A 248 0.13 -7.43 -1.85
C GLU A 248 1.31 -6.80 -2.60
N ILE A 249 1.04 -5.62 -3.17
CA ILE A 249 2.02 -4.76 -3.82
C ILE A 249 2.58 -3.80 -2.79
N GLY A 250 3.76 -4.09 -2.27
CA GLY A 250 4.43 -3.27 -1.27
C GLY A 250 5.81 -3.81 -0.89
N PRO A 251 6.59 -3.08 -0.07
CA PRO A 251 7.94 -3.48 0.31
C PRO A 251 8.00 -4.56 1.40
N ASP A 252 6.86 -5.02 1.90
CA ASP A 252 6.74 -6.02 2.97
C ASP A 252 5.38 -6.76 2.85
N ALA A 253 5.09 -7.67 3.79
CA ALA A 253 3.87 -8.49 3.81
C ALA A 253 2.90 -8.14 4.95
N VAL A 254 2.64 -6.85 5.14
CA VAL A 254 1.84 -6.36 6.28
C VAL A 254 0.35 -6.62 6.04
N LEU A 255 -0.15 -6.27 4.85
CA LEU A 255 -1.56 -6.41 4.49
C LEU A 255 -1.98 -7.87 4.37
N THR A 256 -1.08 -8.74 3.90
CA THR A 256 -1.26 -10.20 3.81
C THR A 256 -1.63 -10.80 5.17
N GLY A 257 -0.89 -10.41 6.22
CA GLY A 257 -1.16 -10.91 7.58
C GLY A 257 -2.50 -10.45 8.14
N MET A 258 -2.92 -9.22 7.81
CA MET A 258 -4.22 -8.68 8.24
C MET A 258 -5.38 -9.27 7.41
N GLY A 259 -5.15 -9.47 6.12
CA GLY A 259 -6.17 -9.97 5.20
C GLY A 259 -6.65 -11.38 5.53
N HIS A 260 -5.73 -12.28 5.89
CA HIS A 260 -6.08 -13.64 6.36
C HIS A 260 -7.00 -13.65 7.59
N GLN A 261 -6.99 -12.60 8.43
CA GLN A 261 -7.89 -12.52 9.59
C GLN A 261 -9.33 -12.14 9.17
N THR A 262 -9.49 -11.57 7.98
CA THR A 262 -10.77 -11.08 7.47
C THR A 262 -11.39 -12.07 6.49
N VAL A 263 -10.59 -12.66 5.60
CA VAL A 263 -11.01 -13.63 4.58
C VAL A 263 -10.07 -14.85 4.63
N PRO A 264 -10.25 -15.77 5.59
CA PRO A 264 -9.27 -16.82 5.90
C PRO A 264 -9.07 -17.85 4.78
N ASP A 265 -10.10 -18.07 3.96
CA ASP A 265 -10.08 -19.06 2.87
C ASP A 265 -9.43 -18.54 1.58
N ALA A 266 -9.08 -17.26 1.54
CA ALA A 266 -8.42 -16.66 0.39
C ALA A 266 -6.90 -16.81 0.45
N GLU A 267 -6.28 -16.82 -0.73
CA GLU A 267 -4.84 -16.82 -0.85
C GLU A 267 -4.27 -15.39 -0.84
N PHE A 268 -3.26 -15.16 -0.01
CA PHE A 268 -2.51 -13.90 0.03
C PHE A 268 -1.05 -14.12 -0.33
N VAL A 269 -0.60 -13.39 -1.35
CA VAL A 269 0.76 -13.45 -1.87
C VAL A 269 1.39 -12.08 -1.73
N PRO A 270 2.43 -11.90 -0.90
CA PRO A 270 3.16 -10.64 -0.87
C PRO A 270 4.28 -10.63 -1.90
N MET A 271 4.40 -9.52 -2.64
CA MET A 271 5.50 -9.35 -3.58
C MET A 271 6.86 -9.29 -2.89
N GLN A 272 6.93 -8.67 -1.72
CA GLN A 272 8.16 -8.52 -0.94
C GLN A 272 7.95 -8.91 0.52
N ARG A 273 9.04 -9.29 1.19
CA ARG A 273 9.08 -9.49 2.63
C ARG A 273 10.36 -8.90 3.17
N ARG A 274 10.26 -8.09 4.23
CA ARG A 274 11.44 -7.50 4.86
C ARG A 274 12.41 -8.59 5.32
N GLY A 275 13.70 -8.35 5.10
CA GLY A 275 14.76 -9.29 5.47
C GLY A 275 14.90 -10.52 4.57
N ARG A 276 14.19 -10.55 3.43
CA ARG A 276 14.39 -11.53 2.35
C ARG A 276 15.03 -10.84 1.14
N ALA A 277 15.78 -11.60 0.35
CA ALA A 277 16.29 -11.12 -0.94
C ALA A 277 15.12 -10.76 -1.86
N GLU A 278 15.11 -9.54 -2.39
CA GLU A 278 13.98 -8.96 -3.10
C GLU A 278 13.85 -9.65 -4.48
N ALA A 279 14.94 -9.73 -5.25
CA ALA A 279 14.90 -10.25 -6.63
C ALA A 279 14.76 -11.78 -6.72
N ARG A 280 15.47 -12.54 -5.86
CA ARG A 280 15.51 -14.02 -5.95
C ARG A 280 14.25 -14.71 -5.43
N ARG A 281 13.41 -14.03 -4.65
CA ARG A 281 12.22 -14.62 -4.00
C ARG A 281 10.93 -13.87 -4.27
N SER A 282 10.95 -12.89 -5.17
CA SER A 282 9.71 -12.32 -5.72
C SER A 282 8.90 -13.45 -6.36
N PRO A 283 7.61 -13.61 -6.02
CA PRO A 283 6.78 -14.65 -6.60
C PRO A 283 6.68 -14.41 -8.11
N GLN A 284 7.24 -15.33 -8.90
CA GLN A 284 7.14 -15.34 -10.35
C GLN A 284 5.79 -15.97 -10.76
N PRO A 285 5.35 -15.81 -12.02
CA PRO A 285 4.08 -16.39 -12.49
C PRO A 285 3.88 -17.87 -12.17
N SER A 286 4.96 -18.66 -12.19
CA SER A 286 4.95 -20.08 -11.84
C SER A 286 4.58 -20.37 -10.37
N HIS A 287 4.59 -19.37 -9.50
CA HIS A 287 4.28 -19.49 -8.07
C HIS A 287 2.87 -19.01 -7.74
N TRP A 288 2.15 -18.41 -8.70
CA TRP A 288 0.77 -18.01 -8.47
C TRP A 288 -0.19 -19.16 -8.75
N PRO A 289 -1.28 -19.26 -7.99
CA PRO A 289 -2.33 -20.22 -8.27
C PRO A 289 -2.85 -19.99 -9.68
N THR A 290 -2.91 -21.06 -10.45
CA THR A 290 -3.64 -21.00 -11.71
C THR A 290 -5.14 -20.95 -11.37
N ALA A 291 -5.80 -19.86 -11.74
CA ALA A 291 -7.24 -19.79 -11.71
C ALA A 291 -7.79 -20.84 -12.70
N GLY A 292 -8.24 -22.00 -12.20
CA GLY A 292 -8.88 -23.02 -13.05
C GLY A 292 -8.62 -24.49 -12.73
N ALA A 293 -8.59 -24.91 -11.47
CA ALA A 293 -8.76 -26.32 -11.12
C ALA A 293 -9.93 -26.46 -10.14
N SER A 294 -11.15 -26.57 -10.67
CA SER A 294 -12.25 -27.17 -9.91
C SER A 294 -11.85 -28.60 -9.51
N PRO A 295 -12.10 -29.06 -8.27
CA PRO A 295 -11.85 -30.44 -7.90
C PRO A 295 -12.89 -31.31 -8.61
N SER A 296 -12.52 -31.90 -9.75
CA SER A 296 -13.31 -32.99 -10.33
C SER A 296 -13.14 -34.23 -9.46
N THR A 297 -14.21 -34.61 -8.78
CA THR A 297 -14.34 -35.87 -8.07
C THR A 297 -14.36 -37.04 -9.08
N GLY A 298 -13.41 -37.97 -8.91
CA GLY A 298 -13.53 -39.38 -9.29
C GLY A 298 -13.28 -39.77 -10.76
N GLY A 299 -12.30 -40.68 -10.97
CA GLY A 299 -12.15 -41.44 -12.22
C GLY A 299 -10.75 -42.03 -12.41
N SER A 300 -10.64 -43.36 -12.37
CA SER A 300 -9.42 -44.17 -12.28
C SER A 300 -8.53 -44.26 -13.54
N SER A 301 -7.21 -44.42 -13.30
CA SER A 301 -6.21 -45.32 -13.97
C SER A 301 -6.12 -45.32 -15.51
N SER A 302 -4.99 -45.06 -16.21
CA SER A 302 -3.64 -45.68 -16.18
C SER A 302 -2.72 -44.96 -17.22
N PRO A 303 -1.38 -45.21 -17.26
CA PRO A 303 -0.39 -44.26 -17.78
C PRO A 303 0.18 -44.58 -19.18
N THR A 304 0.64 -43.56 -19.92
CA THR A 304 1.66 -43.65 -21.00
C THR A 304 2.27 -42.27 -21.31
N PRO A 305 3.44 -42.15 -21.96
CA PRO A 305 4.67 -41.68 -21.33
C PRO A 305 5.10 -40.26 -21.72
N ALA A 306 6.00 -39.72 -20.89
CA ALA A 306 6.56 -38.38 -20.95
C ALA A 306 7.32 -38.09 -22.26
N ALA A 307 6.96 -36.96 -22.89
CA ALA A 307 7.80 -36.28 -23.85
C ALA A 307 8.68 -35.26 -23.10
N THR A 308 9.98 -35.50 -23.10
CA THR A 308 11.00 -34.59 -22.59
C THR A 308 11.12 -33.36 -23.50
N ALA A 309 10.58 -32.22 -23.08
CA ALA A 309 10.91 -30.92 -23.65
C ALA A 309 11.92 -30.23 -22.73
N SER A 310 13.17 -30.21 -23.18
CA SER A 310 14.26 -29.43 -22.58
C SER A 310 13.99 -27.94 -22.77
N THR A 311 13.79 -27.21 -21.69
CA THR A 311 13.76 -25.73 -21.70
C THR A 311 14.96 -25.21 -20.91
N CYS A 312 16.01 -24.82 -21.63
CA CYS A 312 17.08 -23.98 -21.11
C CYS A 312 16.50 -22.61 -20.69
N PRO A 313 16.83 -22.08 -19.49
CA PRO A 313 16.54 -20.69 -19.18
C PRO A 313 17.48 -19.76 -19.98
N PRO A 314 17.03 -18.58 -20.42
CA PRO A 314 17.92 -17.63 -21.09
C PRO A 314 18.91 -17.05 -20.07
N THR A 315 20.19 -17.05 -20.43
CA THR A 315 21.26 -16.31 -19.75
C THR A 315 21.00 -14.80 -19.81
N PRO A 316 21.24 -14.02 -18.74
CA PRO A 316 21.13 -12.58 -18.81
C PRO A 316 22.27 -12.03 -19.68
N SER A 317 21.93 -11.36 -20.77
CA SER A 317 22.89 -10.58 -21.56
C SER A 317 23.36 -9.38 -20.73
N SER A 318 24.66 -9.30 -20.46
CA SER A 318 25.30 -8.17 -19.81
C SER A 318 25.33 -6.96 -20.74
N GLY A 319 24.23 -6.19 -20.77
CA GLY A 319 24.23 -4.83 -21.32
C GLY A 319 24.78 -3.87 -20.27
N ALA A 320 26.08 -3.56 -20.34
CA ALA A 320 26.68 -2.54 -19.49
C ALA A 320 26.01 -1.18 -19.77
N ARG A 321 25.24 -0.66 -18.82
CA ARG A 321 24.79 0.74 -18.85
C ARG A 321 25.94 1.62 -18.34
N THR A 322 26.39 2.52 -19.20
CA THR A 322 27.35 3.58 -18.91
C THR A 322 26.83 4.49 -17.78
N GLY A 323 27.66 4.70 -16.76
CA GLY A 323 27.31 5.45 -15.55
C GLY A 323 27.00 6.92 -15.81
N TRP A 324 25.91 7.40 -15.21
CA TRP A 324 25.60 8.82 -15.08
C TRP A 324 26.32 9.42 -13.86
N PRO A 325 26.82 10.67 -13.94
CA PRO A 325 27.66 11.24 -12.90
C PRO A 325 26.84 11.72 -11.70
N ARG A 326 27.36 11.44 -10.49
CA ARG A 326 26.90 12.01 -9.22
C ARG A 326 27.04 13.54 -9.24
N PRO A 327 26.06 14.33 -8.74
CA PRO A 327 26.29 15.76 -8.52
C PRO A 327 27.28 15.91 -7.36
N ARG A 328 28.39 16.63 -7.62
CA ARG A 328 29.36 16.97 -6.57
C ARG A 328 28.71 17.95 -5.59
N ALA A 329 28.78 17.64 -4.30
CA ALA A 329 28.47 18.58 -3.22
C ALA A 329 29.33 19.85 -3.39
N ARG A 330 28.68 21.03 -3.40
CA ARG A 330 29.38 22.30 -3.23
C ARG A 330 29.65 22.47 -1.73
N THR A 331 30.92 22.66 -1.40
CA THR A 331 31.43 23.14 -0.11
C THR A 331 30.87 24.51 0.24
#